data_AF-A0A510HEB3-F1
#
_entry.id   AF-A0A510HEB3-F1
#
_cell.length_a   1.000
_cell.length_b   1.000
_cell.length_c   1.000
_cell.angle_alpha   90.00
_cell.angle_beta   90.00
_cell.angle_gamma   90.00
#
_symmetry.space_group_name_H-M   'P 1'
#
loop_
_entity.id
_entity.type
_entity.pdbx_description
1 polymer ?
#
loop_
_entity_poly.entity_id
_entity_poly.type
_entity_poly.pdbx_seq_one_letter_code
_entity_poly.pdbx_strand_id
1 'polypeptide(L)'
;MEVLREAAAFLAGLSPRERESFFRFSGVELPDDPAGAERRLAETPVEPVALLATAAARAAGEAPDLARRLGEAALRFARSREERQLAHVCLAQVHFRLRRDPEELAAFERHCGEAVRLGHAGSFCYERLAALYEYEGRYGEAVRVCERAVEVLGRAGDEPSARRFRARLDRLRRKAAGG
;
A
#
# COMPACT_ATOMS: atom_id res chain seq x y z
N MET A 1 -13.88 7.54 17.05
CA MET A 1 -13.35 7.42 18.43
C MET A 1 -12.61 6.12 18.66
N GLU A 2 -13.18 4.95 18.34
CA GLU A 2 -12.51 3.64 18.58
C GLU A 2 -11.18 3.48 17.83
N VAL A 3 -11.15 3.72 16.52
CA VAL A 3 -9.93 3.63 15.69
C VAL A 3 -8.80 4.54 16.19
N LEU A 4 -9.14 5.75 16.63
CA LEU A 4 -8.17 6.71 17.18
C LEU A 4 -7.49 6.15 18.43
N ARG A 5 -8.28 5.58 19.35
CA ARG A 5 -7.78 4.96 20.58
C ARG A 5 -6.96 3.70 20.31
N GLU A 6 -7.40 2.85 19.37
CA GLU A 6 -6.66 1.66 18.95
C GLU A 6 -5.30 2.02 18.34
N ALA A 7 -5.26 3.05 17.47
CA ALA A 7 -4.03 3.56 16.88
C ALA A 7 -3.11 4.19 17.92
N ALA A 8 -3.67 4.98 18.85
CA ALA A 8 -2.92 5.58 19.95
C ALA A 8 -2.27 4.54 20.86
N ALA A 9 -3.03 3.51 21.26
CA ALA A 9 -2.52 2.41 22.08
C ALA A 9 -1.40 1.64 21.36
N PHE A 10 -1.56 1.37 20.07
CA PHE A 10 -0.53 0.73 19.25
C PHE A 10 0.76 1.57 19.20
N LEU A 11 0.65 2.88 18.98
CA LEU A 11 1.80 3.77 18.84
C LEU A 11 2.50 4.04 20.18
N ALA A 12 1.75 4.14 21.29
CA ALA A 12 2.31 4.25 22.64
C ALA A 12 3.14 3.00 23.00
N GLY A 13 2.76 1.83 22.48
CA GLY A 13 3.49 0.57 22.64
C GLY A 13 4.77 0.44 21.81
N LEU A 14 5.11 1.41 20.96
CA LEU A 14 6.40 1.42 20.26
C LEU A 14 7.56 1.68 21.23
N SER A 15 8.69 1.02 21.01
CA SER A 15 9.92 1.32 21.76
C SER A 15 10.41 2.75 21.49
N PRO A 16 11.26 3.34 22.35
CA PRO A 16 11.78 4.70 22.13
C PRO A 16 12.42 4.90 20.75
N ARG A 17 13.20 3.92 20.27
CA ARG A 17 13.83 3.95 18.94
C ARG A 17 12.82 3.88 17.80
N GLU A 18 11.75 3.12 17.97
CA GLU A 18 10.69 3.02 16.98
C GLU A 18 9.83 4.28 16.94
N ARG A 19 9.57 4.92 18.09
CA ARG A 19 8.89 6.23 18.14
C ARG A 19 9.71 7.31 17.45
N GLU A 20 11.03 7.34 17.67
CA GLU A 20 11.93 8.26 16.97
C GLU A 20 11.89 8.02 15.45
N SER A 21 11.93 6.75 15.03
CA SER A 21 11.81 6.38 13.61
C SER A 21 10.45 6.77 13.04
N PHE A 22 9.37 6.51 13.77
CA PHE A 22 8.02 6.92 13.39
C PHE A 22 7.95 8.43 13.20
N PHE A 23 8.45 9.22 14.15
CA PHE A 23 8.51 10.69 14.05
C PHE A 23 9.25 11.13 12.78
N ARG A 24 10.39 10.52 12.46
CA ARG A 24 11.15 10.82 11.23
C ARG A 24 10.32 10.61 9.95
N PHE A 25 9.48 9.58 9.91
CA PHE A 25 8.71 9.22 8.71
C PHE A 25 7.31 9.84 8.65
N SER A 26 6.76 10.26 9.80
CA SER A 26 5.41 10.81 9.93
C SER A 26 5.38 12.32 10.19
N GLY A 27 6.45 12.88 10.78
CA GLY A 27 6.49 14.25 11.31
C GLY A 27 5.70 14.43 12.60
N VAL A 28 5.14 13.36 13.18
CA VAL A 28 4.30 13.39 14.38
C VAL A 28 5.06 12.80 15.55
N GLU A 29 5.45 13.66 16.48
CA GLU A 29 6.04 13.25 17.76
C GLU A 29 4.92 12.75 18.66
N LEU A 30 5.08 11.56 19.25
CA LEU A 30 4.06 10.89 20.05
C LEU A 30 4.55 10.67 21.49
N PRO A 31 3.71 10.98 22.49
CA PRO A 31 3.92 10.55 23.87
C PRO A 31 4.01 9.02 23.97
N ASP A 32 4.59 8.54 25.08
CA ASP A 32 4.70 7.13 25.39
C ASP A 32 3.48 6.57 26.15
N ASP A 33 2.52 7.43 26.50
CA ASP A 33 1.25 7.04 27.10
C ASP A 33 0.09 7.05 26.07
N PRO A 34 -0.84 6.09 26.13
CA PRO A 34 -1.96 6.01 25.18
C PRO A 34 -2.85 7.26 25.14
N ALA A 35 -3.08 7.92 26.27
CA ALA A 35 -3.98 9.08 26.32
C ALA A 35 -3.33 10.32 25.67
N GLY A 36 -2.02 10.50 25.87
CA GLY A 36 -1.21 11.51 25.20
C GLY A 36 -1.12 11.26 23.69
N ALA A 37 -0.87 10.02 23.28
CA ALA A 37 -0.89 9.64 21.87
C ALA A 37 -2.28 9.88 21.24
N GLU A 38 -3.38 9.57 21.93
CA GLU A 38 -4.75 9.81 21.44
C GLU A 38 -5.00 11.30 21.20
N ARG A 39 -4.65 12.16 22.16
CA ARG A 39 -4.75 13.62 22.02
C ARG A 39 -3.92 14.13 20.84
N ARG A 40 -2.67 13.67 20.74
CA ARG A 40 -1.77 14.12 19.68
C ARG A 40 -2.24 13.72 18.28
N LEU A 41 -2.77 12.50 18.15
CA LEU A 41 -3.37 12.06 16.89
C LEU A 41 -4.64 12.85 16.56
N ALA A 42 -5.47 13.20 17.55
CA ALA A 42 -6.67 14.01 17.34
C ALA A 42 -6.36 15.43 16.83
N GLU A 43 -5.21 15.98 17.20
CA GLU A 43 -4.71 17.28 16.73
C GLU A 43 -4.02 17.22 15.35
N THR A 44 -3.73 16.02 14.85
CA THR A 44 -3.06 15.83 13.57
C THR A 44 -4.08 15.93 12.43
N PRO A 45 -3.84 16.74 11.38
CA PRO A 45 -4.80 16.94 10.28
C PRO A 45 -4.87 15.76 9.31
N VAL A 46 -4.36 14.59 9.70
CA VAL A 46 -4.27 13.38 8.89
C VAL A 46 -4.89 12.24 9.68
N GLU A 47 -5.81 11.51 9.04
CA GLU A 47 -6.46 10.36 9.65
C GLU A 47 -5.44 9.30 10.11
N PRO A 48 -5.63 8.65 11.27
CA PRO A 48 -4.66 7.70 11.82
C PRO A 48 -4.27 6.58 10.87
N VAL A 49 -5.22 6.04 10.09
CA VAL A 49 -4.95 4.98 9.11
C VAL A 49 -4.02 5.47 7.99
N ALA A 50 -4.27 6.68 7.48
CA ALA A 50 -3.44 7.28 6.45
C ALA A 50 -2.04 7.62 6.98
N LEU A 51 -1.94 8.10 8.22
CA LEU A 51 -0.67 8.39 8.89
C LEU A 51 0.18 7.12 9.03
N LEU A 52 -0.40 6.03 9.56
CA LEU A 52 0.28 4.74 9.71
C LEU A 52 0.71 4.15 8.37
N ALA A 53 -0.19 4.13 7.37
CA ALA A 53 0.10 3.56 6.06
C ALA A 53 1.24 4.32 5.35
N THR A 54 1.19 5.64 5.34
CA THR A 54 2.23 6.45 4.67
C THR A 54 3.56 6.43 5.40
N ALA A 55 3.56 6.41 6.75
CA ALA A 55 4.77 6.22 7.54
C ALA A 55 5.41 4.84 7.26
N ALA A 56 4.60 3.78 7.15
CA ALA A 56 5.07 2.44 6.79
C ALA A 56 5.83 2.43 5.47
N ALA A 57 5.23 2.99 4.40
CA ALA A 57 5.85 3.02 3.08
C ALA A 57 7.18 3.78 3.04
N ARG A 58 7.31 4.86 3.84
CA ARG A 58 8.55 5.64 3.99
C ARG A 58 9.61 4.86 4.77
N ALA A 59 9.22 4.19 5.85
CA ALA A 59 10.10 3.43 6.73
C ALA A 59 10.70 2.17 6.06
N ALA A 60 10.07 1.65 5.00
CA ALA A 60 10.41 0.36 4.39
C ALA A 60 11.90 0.11 4.06
N GLY A 61 12.67 1.15 3.78
CA GLY A 61 14.10 1.02 3.44
C GLY A 61 15.06 1.09 4.62
N GLU A 62 14.62 1.65 5.75
CA GLU A 62 15.49 1.94 6.90
C GLU A 62 15.07 1.15 8.15
N ALA A 63 13.76 0.89 8.30
CA ALA A 63 13.18 0.17 9.42
C ALA A 63 12.10 -0.80 8.91
N PRO A 64 12.49 -1.87 8.19
CA PRO A 64 11.54 -2.78 7.53
C PRO A 64 10.56 -3.47 8.50
N ASP A 65 11.00 -3.83 9.71
CA ASP A 65 10.14 -4.48 10.70
C ASP A 65 9.07 -3.52 11.24
N LEU A 66 9.47 -2.27 11.52
CA LEU A 66 8.55 -1.21 11.90
C LEU A 66 7.58 -0.92 10.74
N ALA A 67 8.09 -0.83 9.51
CA ALA A 67 7.28 -0.59 8.32
C ALA A 67 6.17 -1.63 8.15
N ARG A 68 6.48 -2.92 8.30
CA ARG A 68 5.48 -4.00 8.26
C ARG A 68 4.42 -3.83 9.34
N ARG A 69 4.85 -3.66 10.60
CA ARG A 69 3.92 -3.46 11.73
C ARG A 69 3.02 -2.23 11.57
N LEU A 70 3.56 -1.11 11.09
CA LEU A 70 2.79 0.11 10.83
C LEU A 70 1.76 -0.12 9.71
N GLY A 71 2.15 -0.78 8.62
CA GLY A 71 1.26 -1.08 7.50
C GLY A 71 0.15 -2.07 7.89
N GLU A 72 0.49 -3.11 8.65
CA GLU A 72 -0.47 -4.09 9.17
C GLU A 72 -1.45 -3.45 10.14
N ALA A 73 -0.97 -2.56 11.02
CA ALA A 73 -1.82 -1.78 11.90
C ALA A 73 -2.77 -0.88 11.08
N ALA A 74 -2.27 -0.18 10.07
CA ALA A 74 -3.10 0.64 9.18
C ALA A 74 -4.22 -0.20 8.52
N LEU A 75 -3.88 -1.39 8.01
CA LEU A 75 -4.86 -2.28 7.38
C LEU A 75 -5.88 -2.81 8.39
N ARG A 76 -5.45 -3.20 9.60
CA ARG A 76 -6.33 -3.66 10.67
C ARG A 76 -7.33 -2.59 11.09
N PHE A 77 -6.91 -1.33 11.12
CA PHE A 77 -7.74 -0.21 11.56
C PHE A 77 -8.60 0.39 10.45
N ALA A 78 -8.35 0.05 9.18
CA ALA A 78 -9.11 0.54 8.03
C ALA A 78 -10.58 0.10 8.06
N ARG A 79 -11.49 1.08 8.07
CA ARG A 79 -12.95 0.89 8.10
C ARG A 79 -13.60 1.21 6.76
N SER A 80 -13.06 2.16 6.01
CA SER A 80 -13.55 2.49 4.67
C SER A 80 -12.84 1.70 3.57
N ARG A 81 -13.44 1.72 2.37
CA ARG A 81 -12.82 1.13 1.19
C ARG A 81 -11.54 1.85 0.82
N GLU A 82 -11.54 3.18 0.93
CA GLU A 82 -10.46 4.09 0.58
C GLU A 82 -9.25 3.89 1.52
N GLU A 83 -9.51 3.72 2.82
CA GLU A 83 -8.48 3.39 3.81
C GLU A 83 -7.85 2.02 3.51
N ARG A 84 -8.65 1.02 3.18
CA ARG A 84 -8.13 -0.32 2.81
C ARG A 84 -7.30 -0.26 1.55
N GLN A 85 -7.76 0.48 0.53
CA GLN A 85 -6.97 0.71 -0.69
C GLN A 85 -5.60 1.30 -0.34
N LEU A 86 -5.56 2.37 0.46
CA LEU A 86 -4.32 3.01 0.87
C LEU A 86 -3.41 2.06 1.66
N ALA A 87 -3.95 1.36 2.66
CA ALA A 87 -3.20 0.42 3.48
C ALA A 87 -2.59 -0.71 2.65
N HIS A 88 -3.36 -1.32 1.73
CA HIS A 88 -2.86 -2.34 0.83
C HIS A 88 -1.75 -1.81 -0.10
N VAL A 89 -1.90 -0.61 -0.66
CA VAL A 89 -0.88 -0.02 -1.54
C VAL A 89 0.42 0.25 -0.78
N CYS A 90 0.32 0.80 0.44
CA CYS A 90 1.48 1.06 1.27
C CYS A 90 2.17 -0.24 1.72
N LEU A 91 1.43 -1.26 2.15
CA LEU A 91 1.99 -2.58 2.45
C LEU A 91 2.66 -3.21 1.23
N ALA A 92 2.05 -3.11 0.04
CA ALA A 92 2.68 -3.57 -1.18
C ALA A 92 4.01 -2.85 -1.45
N GLN A 93 4.11 -1.54 -1.19
CA GLN A 93 5.38 -0.81 -1.31
C GLN A 93 6.42 -1.29 -0.29
N VAL A 94 6.01 -1.60 0.95
CA VAL A 94 6.89 -2.18 1.98
C VAL A 94 7.48 -3.50 1.49
N HIS A 95 6.61 -4.44 1.14
CA HIS A 95 7.01 -5.77 0.68
C HIS A 95 7.81 -5.75 -0.64
N PHE A 96 7.47 -4.83 -1.56
CA PHE A 96 8.21 -4.68 -2.81
C PHE A 96 9.67 -4.30 -2.61
N ARG A 97 10.02 -3.57 -1.54
CA ARG A 97 11.42 -3.26 -1.23
C ARG A 97 12.21 -4.51 -0.86
N LEU A 98 11.55 -5.50 -0.27
CA LEU A 98 12.14 -6.75 0.22
C LEU A 98 11.90 -7.95 -0.72
N ARG A 99 11.28 -7.74 -1.88
CA ARG A 99 10.85 -8.75 -2.89
C ARG A 99 11.89 -9.77 -3.37
N ARG A 100 13.14 -9.67 -2.94
CA ARG A 100 14.15 -10.72 -3.18
C ARG A 100 13.86 -11.96 -2.34
N ASP A 101 13.21 -11.77 -1.19
CA ASP A 101 12.63 -12.84 -0.40
C ASP A 101 11.30 -13.30 -1.05
N PRO A 102 11.11 -14.60 -1.32
CA PRO A 102 9.87 -15.14 -1.88
C PRO A 102 8.61 -14.85 -1.04
N GLU A 103 8.72 -14.82 0.29
CA GLU A 103 7.57 -14.54 1.16
C GLU A 103 7.14 -13.08 1.03
N GLU A 104 8.12 -12.18 0.93
CA GLU A 104 7.91 -10.75 0.68
C GLU A 104 7.36 -10.51 -0.73
N LEU A 105 7.83 -11.24 -1.74
CA LEU A 105 7.27 -11.16 -3.09
C LEU A 105 5.81 -11.63 -3.12
N ALA A 106 5.49 -12.73 -2.45
CA ALA A 106 4.13 -13.23 -2.34
C ALA A 106 3.23 -12.25 -1.58
N ALA A 107 3.74 -11.61 -0.51
CA ALA A 107 3.01 -10.58 0.22
C ALA A 107 2.76 -9.34 -0.65
N PHE A 108 3.77 -8.90 -1.40
CA PHE A 108 3.63 -7.84 -2.40
C PHE A 108 2.51 -8.17 -3.41
N GLU A 109 2.51 -9.37 -3.99
CA GLU A 109 1.50 -9.79 -4.97
C GLU A 109 0.09 -9.74 -4.37
N ARG A 110 -0.09 -10.30 -3.16
CA ARG A 110 -1.38 -10.28 -2.43
C ARG A 110 -1.87 -8.86 -2.17
N HIS A 111 -1.03 -7.99 -1.63
CA HIS A 111 -1.44 -6.63 -1.30
C HIS A 111 -1.73 -5.78 -2.55
N CYS A 112 -0.94 -5.91 -3.62
CA CYS A 112 -1.27 -5.28 -4.88
C CYS A 112 -2.58 -5.83 -5.47
N GLY A 113 -2.81 -7.14 -5.41
CA GLY A 113 -4.01 -7.78 -5.92
C GLY A 113 -5.27 -7.25 -5.24
N GLU A 114 -5.23 -7.12 -3.91
CA GLU A 114 -6.31 -6.53 -3.14
C GLU A 114 -6.53 -5.04 -3.45
N ALA A 115 -5.47 -4.25 -3.59
CA ALA A 115 -5.59 -2.85 -4.00
C ALA A 115 -6.25 -2.71 -5.39
N VAL A 116 -5.87 -3.55 -6.35
CA VAL A 116 -6.46 -3.61 -7.69
C VAL A 116 -7.93 -4.03 -7.65
N ARG A 117 -8.26 -5.07 -6.85
CA ARG A 117 -9.63 -5.55 -6.66
C ARG A 117 -10.52 -4.46 -6.06
N LEU A 118 -10.01 -3.75 -5.05
CA LEU A 118 -10.68 -2.61 -4.45
C LEU A 118 -10.75 -1.40 -5.39
N GLY A 119 -10.08 -1.40 -6.54
CA GLY A 119 -10.12 -0.33 -7.53
C GLY A 119 -9.38 0.93 -7.10
N HIS A 120 -8.23 0.77 -6.46
CA HIS A 120 -7.36 1.91 -6.14
C HIS A 120 -6.93 2.64 -7.44
N ALA A 121 -6.94 3.96 -7.43
CA ALA A 121 -6.67 4.80 -8.61
C ALA A 121 -5.17 5.12 -8.83
N GLY A 122 -4.27 4.54 -8.06
CA GLY A 122 -2.82 4.66 -8.26
C GLY A 122 -2.27 3.61 -9.23
N SER A 123 -1.37 4.03 -10.13
CA SER A 123 -0.79 3.16 -11.17
C SER A 123 0.22 2.12 -10.65
N PHE A 124 0.81 2.32 -9.45
CA PHE A 124 1.88 1.48 -8.90
C PHE A 124 1.54 -0.02 -8.91
N CYS A 125 0.41 -0.41 -8.31
CA CYS A 125 0.05 -1.83 -8.18
C CYS A 125 -0.21 -2.48 -9.55
N TYR A 126 -0.89 -1.76 -10.45
CA TYR A 126 -1.15 -2.25 -11.81
C TYR A 126 0.14 -2.47 -12.60
N GLU A 127 1.07 -1.51 -12.52
CA GLU A 127 2.31 -1.58 -13.29
C GLU A 127 3.19 -2.74 -12.81
N ARG A 128 3.32 -2.88 -11.49
CA ARG A 128 4.18 -3.90 -10.89
C ARG A 128 3.59 -5.31 -11.03
N LEU A 129 2.29 -5.50 -10.83
CA LEU A 129 1.65 -6.80 -11.07
C LEU A 129 1.66 -7.20 -12.54
N ALA A 130 1.33 -6.29 -13.46
CA ALA A 130 1.37 -6.61 -14.89
C ALA A 130 2.78 -6.99 -15.35
N ALA A 131 3.82 -6.37 -14.77
CA ALA A 131 5.21 -6.74 -15.02
C ALA A 131 5.59 -8.09 -14.41
N LEU A 132 5.19 -8.36 -13.17
CA LEU A 132 5.41 -9.65 -12.51
C LEU A 132 4.78 -10.79 -13.33
N TYR A 133 3.50 -10.66 -13.66
CA TYR A 133 2.79 -11.68 -14.43
C TYR A 133 3.30 -11.84 -15.85
N GLU A 134 3.77 -10.77 -16.51
CA GLU A 134 4.42 -10.89 -17.82
C GLU A 134 5.76 -11.64 -17.72
N TYR A 135 6.52 -11.41 -16.66
CA TYR A 135 7.79 -12.10 -16.40
C TYR A 135 7.60 -13.59 -16.12
N GLU A 136 6.57 -13.94 -15.34
CA GLU A 136 6.24 -15.32 -15.00
C GLU A 136 5.50 -16.08 -16.12
N GLY A 137 5.25 -15.45 -17.27
CA GLY A 137 4.49 -16.04 -18.37
C GLY A 137 2.97 -16.15 -18.10
N ARG A 138 2.49 -15.60 -16.99
CA ARG A 138 1.07 -15.52 -16.59
C ARG A 138 0.32 -14.44 -17.39
N TYR A 139 0.36 -14.53 -18.72
CA TYR A 139 -0.15 -13.47 -19.60
C TYR A 139 -1.65 -13.18 -19.41
N GLY A 140 -2.46 -14.20 -19.08
CA GLY A 140 -3.88 -14.00 -18.79
C GLY A 140 -4.14 -13.12 -17.56
N GLU A 141 -3.30 -13.21 -16.53
CA GLU A 141 -3.40 -12.37 -15.35
C GLU A 141 -2.87 -10.96 -15.61
N ALA A 142 -1.79 -10.84 -16.37
CA ALA A 142 -1.27 -9.56 -16.81
C ALA A 142 -2.32 -8.77 -17.62
N VAL A 143 -3.06 -9.46 -18.50
CA VAL A 143 -4.19 -8.90 -19.27
C VAL A 143 -5.27 -8.36 -18.33
N ARG A 144 -5.75 -9.17 -17.38
CA ARG A 144 -6.80 -8.76 -16.42
C ARG A 144 -6.39 -7.54 -15.60
N VAL A 145 -5.14 -7.49 -15.13
CA VAL A 145 -4.62 -6.32 -14.41
C VAL A 145 -4.61 -5.07 -15.30
N CYS A 146 -4.17 -5.19 -16.56
CA CYS A 146 -4.14 -4.07 -17.49
C CYS A 146 -5.55 -3.58 -17.85
N GLU A 147 -6.51 -4.47 -18.06
CA GLU A 147 -7.91 -4.11 -18.29
C GLU A 147 -8.49 -3.32 -17.12
N ARG A 148 -8.25 -3.80 -15.89
CA ARG A 148 -8.68 -3.11 -14.68
C ARG A 148 -8.02 -1.74 -14.53
N ALA A 149 -6.74 -1.63 -14.86
CA ALA A 149 -6.01 -0.36 -14.84
C ALA A 149 -6.63 0.66 -15.80
N VAL A 150 -6.96 0.25 -17.03
CA VAL A 150 -7.59 1.14 -18.03
C VAL A 150 -8.94 1.66 -17.54
N GLU A 151 -9.77 0.79 -16.95
CA GLU A 151 -11.07 1.17 -16.43
C GLU A 151 -10.96 2.16 -15.26
N VAL A 152 -10.17 1.84 -14.24
CA VAL A 152 -10.10 2.64 -13.01
C VAL A 152 -9.38 3.97 -13.26
N LEU A 153 -8.24 3.95 -13.95
CA LEU A 153 -7.46 5.16 -14.24
C LEU A 153 -8.20 6.09 -15.20
N GLY A 154 -8.91 5.53 -16.19
CA GLY A 154 -9.76 6.31 -17.08
C GLY A 154 -10.90 7.02 -16.34
N ARG A 155 -11.59 6.31 -15.42
CA ARG A 155 -12.62 6.94 -14.56
C ARG A 155 -12.06 7.99 -13.61
N ALA A 156 -10.81 7.81 -13.15
CA ALA A 156 -10.12 8.76 -12.29
C ALA A 156 -9.54 9.97 -13.06
N GLY A 157 -9.64 10.00 -14.39
CA GLY A 157 -9.11 11.08 -15.23
C GLY A 157 -7.60 10.99 -15.53
N ASP A 158 -6.91 9.92 -15.13
CA ASP A 158 -5.51 9.66 -15.48
C ASP A 158 -5.42 8.98 -16.86
N GLU A 159 -5.79 9.75 -17.88
CA GLU A 159 -5.77 9.32 -19.27
C GLU A 159 -4.35 8.96 -19.78
N PRO A 160 -3.27 9.68 -19.40
CA PRO A 160 -1.90 9.26 -19.74
C PRO A 160 -1.56 7.84 -19.25
N SER A 161 -1.86 7.50 -18.00
CA SER A 161 -1.61 6.15 -17.49
C SER A 161 -2.54 5.12 -18.13
N ALA A 162 -3.82 5.43 -18.31
CA ALA A 162 -4.76 4.54 -18.99
C ALA A 162 -4.28 4.19 -20.41
N ARG A 163 -3.79 5.16 -21.19
CA ARG A 163 -3.19 4.90 -22.51
C ARG A 163 -2.00 3.95 -22.47
N ARG A 164 -1.10 4.11 -21.49
CA ARG A 164 0.04 3.19 -21.31
C ARG A 164 -0.41 1.75 -21.06
N PHE A 165 -1.46 1.57 -20.24
CA PHE A 165 -2.01 0.23 -19.98
C PHE A 165 -2.76 -0.36 -21.19
N ARG A 166 -3.45 0.45 -22.02
CA ARG A 166 -4.02 -0.04 -23.29
C ARG A 166 -2.95 -0.57 -24.24
N ALA A 167 -1.87 0.18 -24.42
CA ALA A 167 -0.75 -0.26 -25.27
C ALA A 167 -0.11 -1.57 -24.73
N ARG A 168 0.02 -1.69 -23.41
CA ARG A 168 0.51 -2.93 -22.77
C ARG A 168 -0.45 -4.10 -22.98
N LEU A 169 -1.76 -3.86 -22.81
CA LEU A 169 -2.82 -4.85 -23.03
C LEU A 169 -2.77 -5.43 -24.45
N ASP A 170 -2.64 -4.59 -25.46
CA ASP A 170 -2.56 -5.03 -26.86
C ASP A 170 -1.35 -5.94 -27.11
N ARG A 171 -0.20 -5.61 -26.53
CA ARG A 171 1.01 -6.45 -26.58
C ARG A 171 0.79 -7.80 -25.89
N LEU A 172 0.19 -7.79 -24.69
CA LEU A 172 -0.04 -8.99 -23.90
C LEU A 172 -1.05 -9.94 -24.54
N ARG A 173 -2.11 -9.42 -25.16
CA ARG A 173 -3.10 -10.23 -25.89
C ARG A 173 -2.48 -11.01 -27.05
N ARG A 174 -1.56 -10.39 -27.79
CA ARG A 174 -0.81 -11.10 -28.84
C ARG A 174 0.06 -12.23 -28.28
N LYS A 175 0.72 -12.00 -27.14
CA LYS A 175 1.52 -13.05 -26.47
C LYS A 175 0.65 -14.19 -25.95
N ALA A 176 -0.52 -13.89 -25.39
CA ALA A 176 -1.45 -14.90 -24.87
C ALA A 176 -2.08 -15.76 -25.98
N ALA A 177 -2.20 -15.24 -27.20
CA ALA A 177 -2.78 -15.95 -28.34
C ALA A 177 -1.76 -16.78 -29.16
N GLY A 178 -0.45 -16.54 -28.96
CA GLY A 178 0.63 -17.20 -29.69
C GLY A 178 1.51 -18.12 -28.83
N GLY A 179 1.09 -18.40 -27.60
CA GLY A 179 1.72 -19.36 -26.69
C GLY A 179 0.97 -20.68 -26.62
#